data_AF-D8Q8W6-F1
#
_entry.id   AF-D8Q8W6-F1
#
_cell.length_a   1.000
_cell.length_b   1.000
_cell.length_c   1.000
_cell.angle_alpha   90.00
_cell.angle_beta   90.00
_cell.angle_gamma   90.00
#
_symmetry.space_group_name_H-M   'P 1'
#
loop_
_entity.id
_entity.type
_entity.pdbx_description
1 polymer ?
#
loop_
_entity_poly.entity_id
_entity_poly.type
_entity_poly.pdbx_seq_one_letter_code
_entity_poly.pdbx_strand_id
1 'polypeptide(L)'
;VFGATGETGQRIVEGLLRSKAFRIAIVARDLAKPAVSRFADQGVAIHKADLLSVTQERLEEILAGADIVIASLLPNCMDAQKKIADAGKAVGIKRFVPNDFGPSCPKGVMNLQDRKLAIHEYIESIGLGHTYIEIGWWMQISAIFPAHIKSTTADMVRNLIGSGDVPFAVVDEFHIGDYVARIIQDERTLNKKVFVWEDEVTQNQAWNLAVKKYGKGILEQKKTVRTILYVNHRGSGGPSQMMMRYVYEYWVSLFIRGDNTVANAKANGAIDFRDLYPDIKPRTFAEY
;
A
#
# COMPACT_ATOMS: atom_id res chain seq x y z
N VAL A 1 14.01 -5.95 -2.65
CA VAL A 1 12.89 -5.00 -2.51
C VAL A 1 13.09 -3.78 -3.39
N PHE A 2 12.18 -3.52 -4.33
CA PHE A 2 12.15 -2.31 -5.14
C PHE A 2 11.26 -1.24 -4.49
N GLY A 3 11.69 0.02 -4.52
CA GLY A 3 10.98 1.11 -3.84
C GLY A 3 11.18 1.15 -2.33
N ALA A 4 12.23 0.50 -1.83
CA ALA A 4 12.57 0.37 -0.41
C ALA A 4 12.74 1.70 0.35
N THR A 5 13.00 2.81 -0.35
CA THR A 5 13.15 4.15 0.27
C THR A 5 11.86 4.96 0.32
N GLY A 6 10.73 4.41 -0.15
CA GLY A 6 9.40 5.02 0.02
C GLY A 6 8.85 4.79 1.43
N GLU A 7 7.70 5.39 1.76
CA GLU A 7 7.07 5.21 3.08
C GLU A 7 6.77 3.74 3.37
N THR A 8 5.92 3.11 2.55
CA THR A 8 5.58 1.68 2.69
C THR A 8 6.80 0.76 2.53
N GLY A 9 7.66 1.05 1.56
CA GLY A 9 8.85 0.24 1.28
C GLY A 9 9.83 0.20 2.45
N GLN A 10 9.98 1.31 3.18
CA GLN A 10 10.82 1.34 4.37
C GLN A 10 10.25 0.45 5.47
N ARG A 11 8.94 0.54 5.73
CA ARG A 11 8.30 -0.30 6.75
C ARG A 11 8.41 -1.77 6.43
N ILE A 12 8.29 -2.14 5.14
CA ILE A 12 8.53 -3.50 4.66
C ILE A 12 9.95 -3.95 4.99
N VAL A 13 10.97 -3.19 4.59
CA VAL A 13 12.38 -3.57 4.86
C VAL A 13 12.65 -3.70 6.36
N GLU A 14 12.11 -2.79 7.16
CA GLU A 14 12.26 -2.83 8.62
C GLU A 14 11.61 -4.08 9.25
N GLY A 15 10.41 -4.47 8.81
CA GLY A 15 9.76 -5.69 9.28
C GLY A 15 10.49 -6.96 8.83
N LEU A 16 11.01 -6.99 7.61
CA LEU A 16 11.87 -8.08 7.14
C LEU A 16 13.13 -8.21 8.01
N LEU A 17 13.79 -7.09 8.35
CA LEU A 17 14.94 -7.07 9.26
C LEU A 17 14.57 -7.59 10.66
N ARG A 18 13.45 -7.13 11.23
CA ARG A 18 12.97 -7.59 12.55
C ARG A 18 12.69 -9.08 12.59
N SER A 19 12.19 -9.65 11.50
CA SER A 19 11.91 -11.09 11.40
C SER A 19 13.16 -11.98 11.48
N LYS A 20 14.33 -11.44 11.10
CA LYS A 20 15.62 -12.16 10.98
C LYS A 20 15.58 -13.39 10.04
N ALA A 21 14.50 -13.55 9.26
CA ALA A 21 14.29 -14.70 8.39
C ALA A 21 14.90 -14.52 6.99
N PHE A 22 15.37 -13.31 6.65
CA PHE A 22 15.75 -12.97 5.28
C PHE A 22 17.16 -12.36 5.19
N ARG A 23 17.87 -12.69 4.12
CA ARG A 23 18.93 -11.84 3.58
C ARG A 23 18.27 -10.82 2.64
N ILE A 24 18.52 -9.54 2.88
CA ILE A 24 17.75 -8.48 2.24
C ILE A 24 18.64 -7.70 1.30
N ALA A 25 18.14 -7.47 0.09
CA ALA A 25 18.70 -6.52 -0.87
C ALA A 25 17.64 -5.48 -1.25
N ILE A 26 18.07 -4.23 -1.42
CA ILE A 26 17.21 -3.14 -1.87
C ILE A 26 17.74 -2.52 -3.16
N VAL A 27 16.83 -1.97 -3.96
CA VAL A 27 17.16 -1.22 -5.16
C VAL A 27 16.84 0.26 -4.94
N ALA A 28 17.84 1.12 -5.11
CA ALA A 28 17.72 2.55 -4.95
C ALA A 28 18.30 3.29 -6.15
N ARG A 29 17.56 4.29 -6.65
CA ARG A 29 18.05 5.19 -7.70
C ARG A 29 19.10 6.17 -7.17
N ASP A 30 18.76 6.80 -6.05
CA ASP A 30 19.58 7.80 -5.38
C ASP A 30 20.16 7.19 -4.09
N LEU A 31 21.47 6.99 -4.09
CA LEU A 31 22.19 6.40 -2.97
C LEU A 31 22.47 7.40 -1.84
N ALA A 32 22.29 8.70 -2.09
CA ALA A 32 22.51 9.74 -1.07
C ALA A 32 21.35 9.87 -0.08
N LYS A 33 20.23 9.16 -0.31
CA LYS A 33 19.10 9.16 0.61
C LYS A 33 19.52 8.59 1.98
N PRO A 34 19.18 9.25 3.09
CA PRO A 34 19.51 8.76 4.44
C PRO A 34 19.03 7.32 4.71
N ALA A 35 17.87 6.95 4.17
CA ALA A 35 17.34 5.58 4.30
C ALA A 35 18.28 4.52 3.70
N VAL A 36 19.00 4.81 2.61
CA VAL A 36 19.94 3.87 1.98
C VAL A 36 21.12 3.60 2.90
N SER A 37 21.73 4.66 3.44
CA SER A 37 22.83 4.54 4.42
C SER A 37 22.37 3.74 5.64
N ARG A 38 21.21 4.10 6.21
CA ARG A 38 20.63 3.40 7.36
C ARG A 38 20.45 1.90 7.10
N PHE A 39 19.97 1.51 5.93
CA PHE A 39 19.81 0.10 5.57
C PHE A 39 21.15 -0.60 5.35
N ALA A 40 22.13 0.07 4.74
CA ALA A 40 23.48 -0.48 4.59
C ALA A 40 24.13 -0.76 5.95
N ASP A 41 23.98 0.15 6.92
CA ASP A 41 24.46 -0.02 8.31
C ASP A 41 23.80 -1.21 9.03
N GLN A 42 22.61 -1.62 8.59
CA GLN A 42 21.87 -2.77 9.08
C GLN A 42 22.18 -4.07 8.31
N GLY A 43 23.18 -4.05 7.42
CA GLY A 43 23.61 -5.22 6.63
C GLY A 43 22.74 -5.52 5.41
N VAL A 44 21.90 -4.58 4.97
CA VAL A 44 21.10 -4.72 3.75
C VAL A 44 21.98 -4.46 2.53
N ALA A 45 21.97 -5.38 1.56
CA ALA A 45 22.68 -5.18 0.30
C ALA A 45 22.01 -4.09 -0.55
N ILE A 46 22.81 -3.22 -1.17
CA ILE A 46 22.32 -2.07 -1.93
C ILE A 46 22.67 -2.23 -3.42
N HIS A 47 21.65 -2.18 -4.28
CA HIS A 47 21.83 -2.10 -5.73
C HIS A 47 21.38 -0.75 -6.25
N LYS A 48 22.23 -0.12 -7.08
CA LYS A 48 21.88 1.10 -7.80
C LYS A 48 21.20 0.77 -9.12
N ALA A 49 19.99 1.29 -9.32
CA ALA A 49 19.28 1.26 -10.61
C ALA A 49 18.16 2.30 -10.65
N ASP A 50 17.87 2.84 -11.84
CA ASP A 50 16.66 3.63 -12.11
C ASP A 50 15.67 2.78 -12.89
N LEU A 51 14.49 2.52 -12.33
CA LEU A 51 13.47 1.68 -12.95
C LEU A 51 12.95 2.20 -14.31
N LEU A 52 13.13 3.49 -14.59
CA LEU A 52 12.70 4.10 -15.84
C LEU A 52 13.71 3.89 -16.99
N SER A 53 14.97 3.56 -16.68
CA SER A 53 16.03 3.39 -17.68
C SER A 53 16.85 2.10 -17.52
N VAL A 54 16.60 1.30 -16.49
CA VAL A 54 17.27 0.03 -16.25
C VAL A 54 16.98 -0.96 -17.38
N THR A 55 18.03 -1.68 -17.80
CA THR A 55 17.91 -2.74 -18.79
C THR A 55 17.43 -4.04 -18.15
N GLN A 56 16.98 -4.97 -18.99
CA GLN A 56 16.52 -6.27 -18.54
C GLN A 56 17.67 -7.07 -17.90
N GLU A 57 18.84 -7.07 -18.54
CA GLU A 57 20.04 -7.78 -18.07
C GLU A 57 20.47 -7.27 -16.70
N ARG A 58 20.41 -5.94 -16.49
CA ARG A 58 20.75 -5.37 -15.18
C ARG A 58 19.74 -5.77 -14.10
N LEU A 59 18.46 -5.92 -14.43
CA LEU A 59 17.47 -6.44 -13.47
C LEU A 59 17.76 -7.90 -13.13
N GLU A 60 18.13 -8.72 -14.11
CA GLU A 60 18.50 -10.13 -13.90
C GLU A 60 19.74 -10.25 -13.01
N GLU A 61 20.79 -9.45 -13.24
CA GLU A 61 21.97 -9.38 -12.37
C GLU A 61 21.62 -9.01 -10.92
N ILE A 62 20.72 -8.04 -10.73
CA ILE A 62 20.27 -7.60 -9.40
C ILE A 62 19.47 -8.71 -8.70
N LEU A 63 18.69 -9.46 -9.46
CA LEU A 63 17.78 -10.49 -8.95
C LEU A 63 18.43 -11.87 -8.83
N ALA A 64 19.62 -12.07 -9.37
CA ALA A 64 20.34 -13.33 -9.33
C ALA A 64 20.48 -13.86 -7.88
N GLY A 65 19.97 -15.06 -7.63
CA GLY A 65 20.01 -15.70 -6.32
C GLY A 65 18.95 -15.21 -5.32
N ALA A 66 18.00 -14.37 -5.73
CA ALA A 66 16.85 -13.99 -4.91
C ALA A 66 15.74 -15.05 -4.96
N ASP A 67 15.12 -15.36 -3.82
CA ASP A 67 13.94 -16.22 -3.76
C ASP A 67 12.63 -15.42 -3.95
N ILE A 68 12.58 -14.21 -3.38
CA ILE A 68 11.37 -13.39 -3.28
C ILE A 68 11.68 -11.97 -3.73
N VAL A 69 10.81 -11.40 -4.56
CA VAL A 69 10.90 -10.01 -5.00
C VAL A 69 9.66 -9.26 -4.55
N ILE A 70 9.85 -8.09 -3.92
CA ILE A 70 8.77 -7.22 -3.46
C ILE A 70 8.90 -5.86 -4.15
N ALA A 71 7.80 -5.35 -4.68
CA ALA A 71 7.70 -4.03 -5.29
C ALA A 71 6.80 -3.10 -4.44
N SER A 72 7.34 -1.97 -4.00
CA SER A 72 6.61 -0.89 -3.32
C SER A 72 6.84 0.42 -4.07
N LEU A 73 6.24 0.54 -5.26
CA LEU A 73 6.56 1.57 -6.24
C LEU A 73 5.55 2.72 -6.25
N LEU A 74 6.04 3.89 -6.65
CA LEU A 74 5.17 5.03 -6.94
C LEU A 74 4.39 4.81 -8.25
N PRO A 75 3.23 5.48 -8.42
CA PRO A 75 2.38 5.31 -9.60
C PRO A 75 3.07 5.51 -10.96
N ASN A 76 4.10 6.35 -11.02
CA ASN A 76 4.88 6.61 -12.24
C ASN A 76 5.83 5.46 -12.61
N CYS A 77 6.09 4.51 -11.71
CA CYS A 77 6.95 3.34 -11.95
C CYS A 77 6.15 2.03 -12.03
N MET A 78 4.82 2.08 -12.03
CA MET A 78 3.98 0.87 -12.02
C MET A 78 4.28 -0.08 -13.18
N ASP A 79 4.54 0.45 -14.37
CA ASP A 79 4.75 -0.36 -15.58
C ASP A 79 6.10 -1.09 -15.56
N ALA A 80 7.07 -0.64 -14.75
CA ALA A 80 8.35 -1.31 -14.56
C ALA A 80 8.20 -2.69 -13.91
N GLN A 81 7.08 -2.97 -13.23
CA GLN A 81 6.85 -4.25 -12.57
C GLN A 81 6.79 -5.43 -13.53
N LYS A 82 6.36 -5.22 -14.78
CA LYS A 82 6.37 -6.28 -15.80
C LYS A 82 7.80 -6.71 -16.13
N LYS A 83 8.71 -5.75 -16.34
CA LYS A 83 10.15 -6.01 -16.54
C LYS A 83 10.79 -6.69 -15.32
N ILE A 84 10.44 -6.25 -14.10
CA ILE A 84 10.90 -6.88 -12.87
C ILE A 84 10.42 -8.33 -12.78
N ALA A 85 9.16 -8.60 -13.15
CA ALA A 85 8.60 -9.94 -13.18
C ALA A 85 9.29 -10.82 -14.24
N ASP A 86 9.56 -10.30 -15.43
CA ASP A 86 10.29 -11.02 -16.48
C ASP A 86 11.71 -11.37 -16.03
N ALA A 87 12.43 -10.41 -15.46
CA ALA A 87 13.79 -10.63 -14.94
C ALA A 87 13.78 -11.63 -13.78
N GLY A 88 12.82 -11.50 -12.88
CA GLY A 88 12.62 -12.45 -11.78
C GLY A 88 12.36 -13.86 -12.29
N LYS A 89 11.50 -14.02 -13.30
CA LYS A 89 11.23 -15.32 -13.92
C LYS A 89 12.48 -15.88 -14.59
N ALA A 90 13.24 -15.06 -15.33
CA ALA A 90 14.45 -15.49 -16.02
C ALA A 90 15.52 -16.05 -15.05
N VAL A 91 15.64 -15.46 -13.86
CA VAL A 91 16.59 -15.93 -12.83
C VAL A 91 16.00 -16.92 -11.82
N GLY A 92 14.74 -17.33 -12.02
CA GLY A 92 14.10 -18.39 -11.24
C GLY A 92 13.64 -18.00 -9.82
N ILE A 93 13.19 -16.76 -9.60
CA ILE A 93 12.58 -16.38 -8.31
C ILE A 93 11.33 -17.24 -8.05
N LYS A 94 11.03 -17.50 -6.78
CA LYS A 94 9.88 -18.32 -6.36
C LYS A 94 8.60 -17.50 -6.22
N ARG A 95 8.72 -16.23 -5.81
CA ARG A 95 7.56 -15.39 -5.47
C ARG A 95 7.79 -13.92 -5.80
N PHE A 96 6.85 -13.33 -6.53
CA PHE A 96 6.76 -11.89 -6.74
C PHE A 96 5.58 -11.29 -5.97
N VAL A 97 5.84 -10.25 -5.19
CA VAL A 97 4.85 -9.44 -4.48
C VAL A 97 4.78 -8.08 -5.17
N PRO A 98 3.80 -7.85 -6.06
CA PRO A 98 3.66 -6.57 -6.76
C PRO A 98 3.15 -5.48 -5.81
N ASN A 99 3.18 -4.24 -6.31
CA ASN A 99 2.78 -3.04 -5.59
C ASN A 99 1.25 -2.92 -5.47
N ASP A 100 0.68 -3.74 -4.58
CA ASP A 100 -0.74 -3.69 -4.25
C ASP A 100 -1.03 -2.81 -3.04
N PHE A 101 -0.21 -2.87 -1.99
CA PHE A 101 -0.24 -2.14 -0.69
C PHE A 101 -1.18 -0.92 -0.59
N GLY A 102 -2.48 -1.17 -0.74
CA GLY A 102 -3.57 -0.22 -0.61
C GLY A 102 -4.91 -0.93 -0.82
N PRO A 103 -6.02 -0.19 -0.71
CA PRO A 103 -7.36 -0.69 -0.99
C PRO A 103 -7.51 -1.10 -2.43
N SER A 104 -8.31 -2.15 -2.63
CA SER A 104 -8.68 -2.70 -3.92
C SER A 104 -10.14 -2.38 -4.23
N CYS A 105 -10.46 -2.32 -5.51
CA CYS A 105 -11.82 -2.11 -6.00
C CYS A 105 -12.02 -2.85 -7.32
N PRO A 106 -13.27 -3.09 -7.75
CA PRO A 106 -13.54 -3.67 -9.06
C PRO A 106 -12.91 -2.86 -10.22
N LYS A 107 -12.64 -3.55 -11.33
CA LYS A 107 -12.10 -2.96 -12.56
C LYS A 107 -13.02 -1.83 -13.08
N GLY A 108 -12.43 -0.74 -13.54
CA GLY A 108 -13.12 0.45 -14.06
C GLY A 108 -13.51 1.49 -13.02
N VAL A 109 -13.31 1.23 -11.72
CA VAL A 109 -13.60 2.19 -10.64
C VAL A 109 -12.43 3.17 -10.45
N MET A 110 -11.20 2.68 -10.49
CA MET A 110 -9.99 3.48 -10.26
C MET A 110 -8.94 3.18 -11.33
N ASN A 111 -8.34 4.22 -11.90
CA ASN A 111 -7.32 4.03 -12.93
C ASN A 111 -6.06 3.34 -12.38
N LEU A 112 -5.64 3.69 -11.16
CA LEU A 112 -4.48 3.04 -10.54
C LEU A 112 -4.75 1.56 -10.27
N GLN A 113 -5.97 1.21 -9.86
CA GLN A 113 -6.34 -0.18 -9.61
C GLN A 113 -6.37 -0.98 -10.91
N ASP A 114 -6.92 -0.43 -12.00
CA ASP A 114 -6.90 -1.10 -13.31
C ASP A 114 -5.48 -1.41 -13.77
N ARG A 115 -4.52 -0.51 -13.49
CA ARG A 115 -3.10 -0.75 -13.76
C ARG A 115 -2.51 -1.87 -12.89
N LYS A 116 -2.89 -1.97 -11.63
CA LYS A 116 -2.49 -3.08 -10.74
C LYS A 116 -3.04 -4.42 -11.24
N LEU A 117 -4.34 -4.47 -11.57
CA LEU A 117 -4.99 -5.66 -12.10
C LEU A 117 -4.35 -6.11 -13.43
N ALA A 118 -3.98 -5.19 -14.31
CA ALA A 118 -3.26 -5.52 -15.56
C ALA A 118 -1.84 -6.07 -15.32
N ILE A 119 -1.25 -5.82 -14.14
CA ILE A 119 0.02 -6.41 -13.72
C ILE A 119 -0.23 -7.81 -13.12
N HIS A 120 -1.31 -8.00 -12.37
CA HIS A 120 -1.74 -9.33 -11.91
C HIS A 120 -1.93 -10.28 -13.10
N GLU A 121 -2.77 -9.87 -14.06
CA GLU A 121 -3.03 -10.60 -15.31
C GLU A 121 -1.71 -10.96 -16.03
N TYR A 122 -0.73 -10.04 -16.04
CA TYR A 122 0.58 -10.28 -16.65
C TYR A 122 1.41 -11.32 -15.89
N ILE A 123 1.53 -11.18 -14.58
CA ILE A 123 2.29 -12.10 -13.71
C ILE A 123 1.75 -13.53 -13.84
N GLU A 124 0.42 -13.67 -13.84
CA GLU A 124 -0.25 -14.95 -14.05
C GLU A 124 0.00 -15.50 -15.46
N SER A 125 -0.05 -14.65 -16.49
CA SER A 125 0.16 -15.07 -17.89
C SER A 125 1.57 -15.64 -18.13
N ILE A 126 2.56 -15.16 -17.38
CA ILE A 126 3.93 -15.69 -17.45
C ILE A 126 4.14 -16.84 -16.45
N GLY A 127 3.14 -17.27 -15.69
CA GLY A 127 3.26 -18.39 -14.74
C GLY A 127 4.24 -18.13 -13.60
N LEU A 128 4.43 -16.87 -13.20
CA LEU A 128 5.31 -16.52 -12.09
C LEU A 128 4.58 -16.65 -10.76
N GLY A 129 5.20 -17.35 -9.80
CA GLY A 129 4.66 -17.47 -8.45
C GLY A 129 4.48 -16.10 -7.81
N HIS A 130 3.36 -15.86 -7.14
CA HIS A 130 3.02 -14.51 -6.67
C HIS A 130 2.26 -14.48 -5.34
N THR A 131 2.20 -13.32 -4.71
CA THR A 131 1.25 -13.03 -3.63
C THR A 131 0.78 -11.60 -3.74
N TYR A 132 -0.52 -11.37 -3.87
CA TYR A 132 -1.10 -10.03 -3.90
C TYR A 132 -1.46 -9.63 -2.47
N ILE A 133 -0.79 -8.60 -1.95
CA ILE A 133 -1.01 -8.11 -0.59
C ILE A 133 -1.82 -6.81 -0.68
N GLU A 134 -3.13 -6.95 -0.60
CA GLU A 134 -4.06 -5.84 -0.47
C GLU A 134 -4.19 -5.49 1.02
N ILE A 135 -4.40 -4.22 1.32
CA ILE A 135 -4.54 -3.76 2.71
C ILE A 135 -5.75 -2.85 2.86
N GLY A 136 -6.21 -2.72 4.11
CA GLY A 136 -7.02 -1.58 4.50
C GLY A 136 -6.30 -0.24 4.26
N TRP A 137 -6.98 0.85 4.59
CA TRP A 137 -6.41 2.20 4.50
C TRP A 137 -5.46 2.48 5.66
N TRP A 138 -4.46 3.33 5.47
CA TRP A 138 -3.52 3.62 6.57
C TRP A 138 -4.17 4.44 7.67
N MET A 139 -3.99 4.04 8.92
CA MET A 139 -4.49 4.80 10.09
C MET A 139 -3.89 6.23 10.12
N GLN A 140 -2.65 6.37 9.68
CA GLN A 140 -1.87 7.60 9.54
C GLN A 140 -2.56 8.68 8.69
N ILE A 141 -3.37 8.26 7.71
CA ILE A 141 -4.14 9.15 6.82
C ILE A 141 -5.65 8.95 6.99
N SER A 142 -6.05 8.46 8.17
CA SER A 142 -7.45 8.32 8.60
C SER A 142 -7.72 9.10 9.90
N ALA A 143 -6.71 9.22 10.77
CA ALA A 143 -6.82 9.94 12.04
C ALA A 143 -6.87 11.46 11.84
N ILE A 144 -7.80 12.11 12.55
CA ILE A 144 -7.93 13.57 12.51
C ILE A 144 -6.80 14.20 13.34
N PHE A 145 -5.99 15.04 12.69
CA PHE A 145 -4.90 15.76 13.36
C PHE A 145 -5.43 16.94 14.19
N PRO A 146 -4.75 17.30 15.31
CA PRO A 146 -5.06 18.51 16.07
C PRO A 146 -5.18 19.76 15.18
N ALA A 147 -6.08 20.67 15.53
CA ALA A 147 -6.42 21.82 14.68
C ALA A 147 -5.23 22.73 14.31
N HIS A 148 -4.18 22.78 15.14
CA HIS A 148 -2.99 23.58 14.91
C HIS A 148 -2.02 22.97 13.88
N ILE A 149 -2.13 21.66 13.61
CA ILE A 149 -1.32 20.99 12.59
C ILE A 149 -1.85 21.37 11.20
N LYS A 150 -0.99 21.97 10.39
CA LYS A 150 -1.27 22.38 9.01
C LYS A 150 -0.36 21.60 8.07
N SER A 151 -0.97 20.75 7.27
CA SER A 151 -0.30 19.98 6.22
C SER A 151 -1.34 19.48 5.22
N THR A 152 -0.90 19.11 4.01
CA THR A 152 -1.79 18.52 3.00
C THR A 152 -2.53 17.30 3.55
N THR A 153 -1.86 16.46 4.34
CA THR A 153 -2.48 15.28 4.98
C THR A 153 -3.51 15.70 6.02
N ALA A 154 -3.18 16.67 6.89
CA ALA A 154 -4.11 17.14 7.92
C ALA A 154 -5.38 17.73 7.30
N ASP A 155 -5.25 18.48 6.21
CA ASP A 155 -6.39 19.04 5.48
C ASP A 155 -7.18 17.96 4.74
N MET A 156 -6.52 16.93 4.22
CA MET A 156 -7.15 15.79 3.54
C MET A 156 -8.07 15.01 4.49
N VAL A 157 -7.58 14.60 5.65
CA VAL A 157 -8.35 13.78 6.62
C VAL A 157 -9.51 14.52 7.27
N ARG A 158 -9.49 15.86 7.23
CA ARG A 158 -10.58 16.72 7.73
C ARG A 158 -11.76 16.83 6.75
N ASN A 159 -11.66 16.27 5.56
CA ASN A 159 -12.77 16.20 4.63
C ASN A 159 -13.67 15.01 4.99
N LEU A 160 -14.92 15.29 5.36
CA LEU A 160 -15.98 14.29 5.41
C LEU A 160 -16.53 14.10 4.00
N ILE A 161 -16.45 12.90 3.47
CA ILE A 161 -16.88 12.57 2.12
C ILE A 161 -18.23 11.85 2.20
N GLY A 162 -19.23 12.35 1.45
CA GLY A 162 -20.58 11.78 1.51
C GLY A 162 -21.19 11.87 2.91
N SER A 163 -21.82 10.79 3.38
CA SER A 163 -22.38 10.73 4.74
C SER A 163 -21.30 10.61 5.83
N GLY A 164 -20.14 10.04 5.49
CA GLY A 164 -19.12 9.66 6.46
C GLY A 164 -19.45 8.42 7.27
N ASP A 165 -20.52 7.69 6.94
CA ASP A 165 -20.98 6.48 7.62
C ASP A 165 -20.64 5.19 6.86
N VAL A 166 -19.99 5.29 5.71
CA VAL A 166 -19.51 4.12 4.97
C VAL A 166 -18.31 3.52 5.73
N PRO A 167 -18.37 2.24 6.13
CA PRO A 167 -17.27 1.58 6.81
C PRO A 167 -16.10 1.36 5.85
N PHE A 168 -14.88 1.45 6.39
CA PHE A 168 -13.67 1.11 5.68
C PHE A 168 -12.64 0.49 6.62
N ALA A 169 -11.99 -0.56 6.15
CA ALA A 169 -10.95 -1.26 6.88
C ALA A 169 -9.68 -0.40 6.96
N VAL A 170 -8.99 -0.45 8.09
CA VAL A 170 -7.74 0.29 8.35
C VAL A 170 -6.64 -0.61 8.90
N VAL A 171 -5.39 -0.21 8.69
CA VAL A 171 -4.18 -0.86 9.22
C VAL A 171 -3.13 0.18 9.61
N ASP A 172 -2.42 -0.07 10.70
CA ASP A 172 -1.25 0.71 11.08
C ASP A 172 -0.08 0.42 10.13
N GLU A 173 0.38 1.45 9.42
CA GLU A 173 1.54 1.36 8.52
C GLU A 173 2.80 0.82 9.22
N PHE A 174 2.95 1.00 10.54
CA PHE A 174 4.12 0.48 11.26
C PHE A 174 4.11 -1.05 11.42
N HIS A 175 2.96 -1.70 11.32
CA HIS A 175 2.83 -3.16 11.41
C HIS A 175 2.97 -3.87 10.06
N ILE A 176 2.81 -3.15 8.94
CA ILE A 176 2.76 -3.77 7.60
C ILE A 176 4.01 -4.60 7.29
N GLY A 177 5.18 -4.16 7.74
CA GLY A 177 6.42 -4.89 7.50
C GLY A 177 6.44 -6.26 8.16
N ASP A 178 5.97 -6.35 9.40
CA ASP A 178 5.91 -7.62 10.13
C ASP A 178 4.87 -8.56 9.50
N TYR A 179 3.75 -7.99 9.04
CA TYR A 179 2.70 -8.74 8.34
C TYR A 179 3.18 -9.26 6.99
N VAL A 180 3.88 -8.44 6.20
CA VAL A 180 4.51 -8.86 4.94
C VAL A 180 5.55 -9.94 5.19
N ALA A 181 6.42 -9.77 6.18
CA ALA A 181 7.43 -10.76 6.54
C ALA A 181 6.80 -12.12 6.86
N ARG A 182 5.65 -12.13 7.54
CA ARG A 182 4.91 -13.35 7.84
C ARG A 182 4.25 -13.96 6.61
N ILE A 183 3.55 -13.15 5.82
CA ILE A 183 2.88 -13.57 4.57
C ILE A 183 3.87 -14.24 3.62
N ILE A 184 5.01 -13.62 3.35
CA ILE A 184 5.92 -14.13 2.32
C ILE A 184 6.71 -15.38 2.76
N GLN A 185 6.65 -15.79 4.03
CA GLN A 185 7.18 -17.08 4.51
C GLN A 185 6.14 -18.21 4.44
N ASP A 186 4.87 -17.86 4.31
CA ASP A 186 3.78 -18.82 4.36
C ASP A 186 3.50 -19.38 2.95
N GLU A 187 3.57 -20.69 2.79
CA GLU A 187 3.23 -21.35 1.53
C GLU A 187 1.71 -21.30 1.25
N ARG A 188 0.88 -21.13 2.28
CA ARG A 188 -0.58 -20.95 2.11
C ARG A 188 -0.93 -19.70 1.33
N THR A 189 -0.01 -18.72 1.22
CA THR A 189 -0.23 -17.47 0.51
C THR A 189 0.40 -17.43 -0.89
N LEU A 190 1.08 -18.50 -1.32
CA LEU A 190 1.59 -18.60 -2.69
C LEU A 190 0.44 -18.70 -3.69
N ASN A 191 0.49 -17.87 -4.73
CA ASN A 191 -0.56 -17.68 -5.74
C ASN A 191 -1.91 -17.30 -5.13
N LYS A 192 -1.88 -16.50 -4.05
CA LYS A 192 -3.06 -16.01 -3.36
C LYS A 192 -3.05 -14.50 -3.24
N LYS A 193 -4.27 -13.98 -3.06
CA LYS A 193 -4.54 -12.64 -2.59
C LYS A 193 -4.78 -12.69 -1.08
N VAL A 194 -4.12 -11.82 -0.33
CA VAL A 194 -4.27 -11.67 1.12
C VAL A 194 -4.72 -10.24 1.41
N PHE A 195 -5.77 -10.09 2.21
CA PHE A 195 -6.25 -8.79 2.68
C PHE A 195 -5.83 -8.55 4.14
N VAL A 196 -4.99 -7.54 4.34
CA VAL A 196 -4.43 -7.17 5.64
C VAL A 196 -5.17 -5.98 6.23
N TRP A 197 -5.71 -6.13 7.42
CA TRP A 197 -6.47 -5.11 8.13
C TRP A 197 -6.39 -5.33 9.64
N GLU A 198 -6.70 -4.29 10.41
CA GLU A 198 -6.67 -4.32 11.87
C GLU A 198 -7.99 -3.90 12.51
N ASP A 199 -8.65 -2.89 11.94
CA ASP A 199 -9.95 -2.41 12.40
C ASP A 199 -10.82 -1.98 11.22
N GLU A 200 -12.13 -1.79 11.43
CA GLU A 200 -13.06 -1.25 10.44
C GLU A 200 -13.85 -0.10 11.06
N VAL A 201 -13.72 1.09 10.48
CA VAL A 201 -14.29 2.33 11.04
C VAL A 201 -15.00 3.14 9.98
N THR A 202 -15.78 4.13 10.41
CA THR A 202 -16.35 5.17 9.54
C THR A 202 -15.64 6.51 9.77
N GLN A 203 -15.77 7.45 8.82
CA GLN A 203 -15.21 8.79 9.03
C GLN A 203 -15.88 9.49 10.22
N ASN A 204 -17.17 9.27 10.45
CA ASN A 204 -17.87 9.83 11.61
C ASN A 204 -17.36 9.24 12.93
N GLN A 205 -17.03 7.93 12.97
CA GLN A 205 -16.37 7.34 14.14
C GLN A 205 -14.97 7.94 14.37
N ALA A 206 -14.17 8.16 13.32
CA ALA A 206 -12.88 8.82 13.43
C ALA A 206 -13.00 10.27 13.97
N TRP A 207 -14.00 11.02 13.49
CA TRP A 207 -14.32 12.35 14.02
C TRP A 207 -14.76 12.30 15.50
N ASN A 208 -15.57 11.32 15.89
CA ASN A 208 -16.00 11.16 17.28
C ASN A 208 -14.82 10.87 18.22
N LEU A 209 -13.87 10.03 17.79
CA LEU A 209 -12.62 9.79 18.53
C LEU A 209 -11.79 11.07 18.66
N ALA A 210 -11.70 11.86 17.58
CA ALA A 210 -11.00 13.14 17.60
C ALA A 210 -11.64 14.15 18.56
N VAL A 211 -12.99 14.22 18.62
CA VAL A 211 -13.71 15.06 19.58
C VAL A 211 -13.47 14.60 21.01
N LYS A 212 -13.44 13.28 21.26
CA LYS A 212 -13.13 12.72 22.57
C LYS A 212 -11.70 13.08 23.00
N LYS A 213 -10.74 13.09 22.07
CA LYS A 213 -9.31 13.34 22.33
C LYS A 213 -8.97 14.84 22.44
N TYR A 214 -9.57 15.69 21.60
CA TYR A 214 -9.17 17.10 21.46
C TYR A 214 -10.27 18.11 21.85
N GLY A 215 -11.49 17.65 22.15
CA GLY A 215 -12.64 18.49 22.47
C GLY A 215 -13.48 18.89 21.24
N LYS A 216 -14.70 19.41 21.50
CA LYS A 216 -15.70 19.71 20.46
C LYS A 216 -15.28 20.81 19.47
N GLY A 217 -14.39 21.72 19.86
CA GLY A 217 -13.95 22.84 19.01
C GLY A 217 -13.29 22.42 17.70
N ILE A 218 -12.82 21.17 17.58
CA ILE A 218 -12.25 20.63 16.33
C ILE A 218 -13.29 20.50 15.20
N LEU A 219 -14.57 20.31 15.54
CA LEU A 219 -15.64 20.17 14.54
C LEU A 219 -15.91 21.49 13.82
N GLU A 220 -16.14 22.54 14.59
CA GLU A 220 -16.59 23.85 14.09
C GLU A 220 -15.55 24.55 13.22
N GLN A 221 -14.26 24.30 13.48
CA GLN A 221 -13.19 25.04 12.83
C GLN A 221 -12.68 24.39 11.54
N LYS A 222 -12.94 23.08 11.34
CA LYS A 222 -12.15 22.27 10.39
C LYS A 222 -12.89 21.14 9.67
N LYS A 223 -14.04 20.64 10.12
CA LYS A 223 -14.76 19.57 9.42
C LYS A 223 -15.36 20.10 8.12
N THR A 224 -14.89 19.60 6.98
CA THR A 224 -15.39 20.03 5.66
C THR A 224 -16.21 18.92 5.02
N VAL A 225 -17.50 19.11 4.82
CA VAL A 225 -18.35 18.14 4.11
C VAL A 225 -18.17 18.34 2.61
N ARG A 226 -17.87 17.25 1.88
CA ARG A 226 -17.72 17.26 0.43
C ARG A 226 -18.68 16.28 -0.23
N THR A 227 -19.43 16.80 -1.19
CA THR A 227 -20.07 15.98 -2.22
C THR A 227 -19.08 15.84 -3.36
N ILE A 228 -18.51 14.64 -3.53
CA ILE A 228 -17.66 14.37 -4.69
C ILE A 228 -18.57 14.08 -5.88
N LEU A 229 -18.73 15.07 -6.75
CA LEU A 229 -19.25 14.82 -8.09
C LEU A 229 -18.13 14.19 -8.91
N TYR A 230 -18.44 13.09 -9.59
CA TYR A 230 -17.52 12.29 -10.39
C TYR A 230 -16.54 13.19 -11.15
N VAL A 231 -15.26 13.12 -10.79
CA VAL A 231 -14.23 13.95 -11.40
C VAL A 231 -13.89 13.30 -12.74
N ASN A 232 -14.67 13.63 -13.77
CA ASN A 232 -14.51 13.10 -15.12
C ASN A 232 -13.27 13.74 -15.77
N HIS A 233 -12.07 13.37 -15.32
CA HIS A 233 -10.82 13.83 -15.90
C HIS A 233 -10.42 12.91 -17.06
N ARG A 234 -11.16 13.03 -18.17
CA ARG A 234 -10.74 12.48 -19.48
C ARG A 234 -9.56 13.27 -20.10
N GLY A 235 -8.62 13.74 -19.28
CA GLY A 235 -7.52 14.61 -19.70
C GLY A 235 -6.16 14.14 -19.18
N SER A 236 -5.16 14.22 -20.05
CA SER A 236 -3.73 14.02 -19.78
C SER A 236 -3.16 15.18 -18.95
N GLY A 237 -3.52 15.23 -17.67
CA GLY A 237 -2.92 16.16 -16.72
C GLY A 237 -1.48 15.79 -16.37
N GLY A 238 -0.65 16.80 -16.04
CA GLY A 238 0.71 16.56 -15.52
C GLY A 238 0.71 15.77 -14.20
N PRO A 239 1.90 15.39 -13.68
CA PRO A 239 2.03 14.47 -12.53
C PRO A 239 1.18 14.86 -11.29
N SER A 240 1.10 16.14 -10.95
CA SER A 240 0.31 16.62 -9.80
C SER A 240 -1.20 16.42 -10.00
N GLN A 241 -1.71 16.59 -11.22
CA GLN A 241 -3.14 16.38 -11.52
C GLN A 241 -3.49 14.89 -11.47
N MET A 242 -2.58 14.02 -11.92
CA MET A 242 -2.75 12.57 -11.81
C MET A 242 -2.79 12.11 -10.34
N MET A 243 -1.91 12.64 -9.49
CA MET A 243 -1.94 12.33 -8.06
C MET A 243 -3.25 12.78 -7.41
N MET A 244 -3.72 13.99 -7.71
CA MET A 244 -5.02 14.47 -7.19
C MET A 244 -6.18 13.61 -7.69
N ARG A 245 -6.15 13.16 -8.94
CA ARG A 245 -7.13 12.21 -9.47
C ARG A 245 -7.17 10.93 -8.64
N TYR A 246 -6.03 10.33 -8.32
CA TYR A 246 -5.99 9.12 -7.49
C TYR A 246 -6.56 9.36 -6.09
N VAL A 247 -6.31 10.52 -5.48
CA VAL A 247 -6.93 10.87 -4.19
C VAL A 247 -8.45 10.88 -4.28
N TYR A 248 -9.02 11.53 -5.30
CA TYR A 248 -10.48 11.57 -5.48
C TYR A 248 -11.07 10.19 -5.79
N GLU A 249 -10.41 9.41 -6.65
CA GLU A 249 -10.81 8.03 -6.96
C GLU A 249 -10.80 7.15 -5.69
N TYR A 250 -9.77 7.27 -4.83
CA TYR A 250 -9.76 6.61 -3.52
C TYR A 250 -10.90 7.07 -2.63
N TRP A 251 -11.18 8.37 -2.55
CA TRP A 251 -12.30 8.86 -1.74
C TRP A 251 -13.65 8.31 -2.20
N VAL A 252 -13.88 8.21 -3.51
CA VAL A 252 -15.11 7.60 -4.06
C VAL A 252 -15.17 6.11 -3.72
N SER A 253 -14.08 5.38 -3.94
CA SER A 253 -14.01 3.94 -3.66
C SER A 253 -14.21 3.64 -2.16
N LEU A 254 -13.52 4.37 -1.28
CA LEU A 254 -13.58 4.19 0.16
C LEU A 254 -14.90 4.66 0.77
N PHE A 255 -15.29 5.90 0.52
CA PHE A 255 -16.27 6.60 1.36
C PHE A 255 -17.65 6.76 0.71
N ILE A 256 -17.78 6.45 -0.59
CA ILE A 256 -19.06 6.47 -1.30
C ILE A 256 -19.49 5.05 -1.68
N ARG A 257 -18.59 4.28 -2.30
CA ARG A 257 -18.87 2.92 -2.77
C ARG A 257 -18.71 1.86 -1.68
N GLY A 258 -17.81 2.09 -0.72
CA GLY A 258 -17.51 1.13 0.34
C GLY A 258 -16.72 -0.09 -0.15
N ASP A 259 -15.88 0.07 -1.17
CA ASP A 259 -15.13 -1.07 -1.74
C ASP A 259 -14.13 -1.68 -0.72
N ASN A 260 -13.61 -0.87 0.21
CA ASN A 260 -12.59 -1.26 1.20
C ASN A 260 -13.18 -1.78 2.51
N THR A 261 -13.93 -2.87 2.48
CA THR A 261 -14.43 -3.55 3.68
C THR A 261 -13.92 -4.98 3.74
N VAL A 262 -13.88 -5.56 4.93
CA VAL A 262 -13.48 -6.97 5.11
C VAL A 262 -14.42 -7.90 4.33
N ALA A 263 -15.72 -7.58 4.35
CA ALA A 263 -16.73 -8.32 3.62
C ALA A 263 -16.49 -8.30 2.09
N ASN A 264 -16.20 -7.12 1.52
CA ASN A 264 -15.92 -7.00 0.09
C ASN A 264 -14.59 -7.63 -0.31
N ALA A 265 -13.55 -7.53 0.52
CA ALA A 265 -12.28 -8.22 0.29
C ALA A 265 -12.48 -9.74 0.22
N LYS A 266 -13.23 -10.32 1.17
CA LYS A 266 -13.59 -11.75 1.16
C LYS A 266 -14.41 -12.13 -0.07
N ALA A 267 -15.41 -11.32 -0.42
CA ALA A 267 -16.24 -11.55 -1.62
C ALA A 267 -15.42 -11.53 -2.93
N ASN A 268 -14.33 -10.74 -2.96
CA ASN A 268 -13.39 -10.67 -4.08
C ASN A 268 -12.27 -11.74 -4.02
N GLY A 269 -12.41 -12.75 -3.17
CA GLY A 269 -11.51 -13.90 -3.10
C GLY A 269 -10.20 -13.65 -2.34
N ALA A 270 -10.08 -12.55 -1.60
CA ALA A 270 -8.94 -12.34 -0.72
C ALA A 270 -9.06 -13.21 0.53
N ILE A 271 -7.95 -13.84 0.92
CA ILE A 271 -7.84 -14.51 2.21
C ILE A 271 -7.69 -13.45 3.28
N ASP A 272 -8.47 -13.56 4.35
CA ASP A 272 -8.36 -12.67 5.50
C ASP A 272 -7.08 -12.98 6.29
N PHE A 273 -6.26 -11.95 6.45
CA PHE A 273 -5.03 -12.03 7.21
C PHE A 273 -5.22 -12.54 8.64
N ARG A 274 -6.34 -12.16 9.29
CA ARG A 274 -6.64 -12.57 10.67
C ARG A 274 -7.07 -14.04 10.76
N ASP A 275 -7.65 -14.59 9.68
CA ASP A 275 -7.97 -16.01 9.59
C ASP A 275 -6.68 -16.84 9.39
N LEU A 276 -5.69 -16.31 8.65
CA LEU A 276 -4.38 -16.96 8.48
C LEU A 276 -3.53 -16.96 9.76
N TYR A 277 -3.65 -15.90 10.57
CA TYR A 277 -2.76 -15.58 11.67
C TYR A 277 -3.53 -15.14 12.94
N PRO A 278 -4.30 -16.05 13.56
CA PRO A 278 -5.19 -15.72 14.68
C PRO A 278 -4.45 -15.29 15.96
N ASP A 279 -3.14 -15.51 16.04
CA ASP A 279 -2.29 -15.07 17.14
C ASP A 279 -1.93 -13.58 17.10
N ILE A 280 -2.13 -12.91 15.95
CA ILE A 280 -1.92 -11.47 15.83
C ILE A 280 -3.05 -10.75 16.55
N LYS A 281 -2.67 -9.87 17.47
CA LYS A 281 -3.58 -8.95 18.14
C LYS A 281 -3.56 -7.62 17.39
N PRO A 282 -4.55 -7.35 16.52
CA PRO A 282 -4.57 -6.10 15.76
C PRO A 282 -4.76 -4.92 16.71
N ARG A 283 -4.15 -3.78 16.36
CA ARG A 283 -4.42 -2.51 17.04
C ARG A 283 -5.75 -1.96 16.56
N THR A 284 -6.64 -1.58 17.47
CA THR A 284 -7.86 -0.87 17.10
C THR A 284 -7.55 0.57 16.70
N PHE A 285 -8.40 1.17 15.86
CA PHE A 285 -8.22 2.55 15.44
C PHE A 285 -8.32 3.55 16.61
N ALA A 286 -9.01 3.18 17.69
CA ALA A 286 -9.11 4.00 18.90
C ALA A 286 -7.84 3.95 19.78
N GLU A 287 -7.07 2.86 19.72
CA GLU A 287 -5.79 2.73 20.43
C GLU A 287 -4.64 3.48 19.74
N TYR A 288 -4.73 3.64 18.41
CA TYR A 288 -3.83 4.49 17.61
C TYR A 288 -4.05 5.99 17.89
#